data_AF-A0A1G1ZXK8-F1
#
_entry.id   AF-A0A1G1ZXK8-F1
#
_cell.length_a   1.000
_cell.length_b   1.000
_cell.length_c   1.000
_cell.angle_alpha   90.00
_cell.angle_beta   90.00
_cell.angle_gamma   90.00
#
_symmetry.space_group_name_H-M   'P 1'
#
loop_
_entity.id
_entity.type
_entity.pdbx_description
1 polymer ?
#
loop_
_entity_poly.entity_id
_entity_poly.type
_entity_poly.pdbx_seq_one_letter_code
_entity_poly.pdbx_strand_id
1 'polypeptide(L)'
;MKKYSIYLLIPILFIIPISLYFGSYLPWKKAQNVINAMRNGQAARSLDAFKAAYAPLLNSRSPVGEDEALKQLITMSFGAVSDPNAPKEVVEELVKFVASYVEPAVAKGSGAGFVQYHYVMGSLYARMGLQHKDVAYLEKAERLFKDGLVLSPTRPQFYYGLFDIYNQGGRQKDAEVIAQKILEYWPKGFDIQ
;
A
#
# COMPACT_ATOMS: atom_id res chain seq x y z
N MET A 1 -19.29 25.75 50.28
CA MET A 1 -18.14 25.57 49.37
C MET A 1 -18.12 24.12 48.87
N LYS A 2 -18.33 23.92 47.56
CA LYS A 2 -18.48 22.60 46.94
C LYS A 2 -17.16 21.83 46.95
N LYS A 3 -17.06 20.73 47.73
CA LYS A 3 -15.92 19.79 47.82
C LYS A 3 -15.73 18.93 46.55
N TYR A 4 -15.92 19.49 45.35
CA TYR A 4 -15.65 18.78 44.08
C TYR A 4 -14.21 18.97 43.57
N SER A 5 -13.29 19.49 44.39
CA SER A 5 -12.10 20.15 43.84
C SER A 5 -10.85 19.29 43.65
N ILE A 6 -10.64 18.19 44.40
CA ILE A 6 -9.35 17.47 44.35
C ILE A 6 -9.44 16.14 43.59
N TYR A 7 -10.56 15.42 43.73
CA TYR A 7 -10.75 14.13 43.05
C TYR A 7 -10.91 14.25 41.54
N LEU A 8 -11.30 15.42 41.01
CA LEU A 8 -11.33 15.71 39.57
C LEU A 8 -9.95 16.12 39.02
N LEU A 9 -9.04 16.65 39.84
CA LEU A 9 -7.71 17.07 39.39
C LEU A 9 -6.75 15.89 39.16
N ILE A 10 -6.88 14.84 39.97
CA ILE A 10 -6.05 13.63 39.86
C ILE A 10 -6.18 12.95 38.47
N PRO A 11 -7.38 12.63 37.95
CA PRO A 11 -7.49 12.04 36.62
C PRO A 11 -7.02 12.99 35.51
N ILE A 12 -7.24 14.30 35.63
CA ILE A 12 -6.76 15.29 34.65
C ILE A 12 -5.22 15.28 34.56
N LEU A 13 -4.53 15.13 35.70
CA LEU A 13 -3.07 15.07 35.77
C LEU A 13 -2.49 13.89 34.96
N PHE A 14 -3.22 12.78 34.83
CA PHE A 14 -2.81 11.63 34.02
C PHE A 14 -3.32 11.71 32.58
N ILE A 15 -4.52 12.24 32.35
CA ILE A 15 -5.12 12.35 31.01
C ILE A 15 -4.32 13.29 30.12
N ILE A 16 -3.80 14.40 30.64
CA ILE A 16 -3.06 15.38 29.82
C ILE A 16 -1.75 14.78 29.27
N PRO A 17 -0.84 14.20 30.09
CA PRO A 17 0.38 13.57 29.57
C PRO A 17 0.10 12.41 28.62
N ILE A 18 -0.91 11.59 28.91
CA ILE A 18 -1.33 10.48 28.02
C ILE A 18 -1.80 11.05 26.68
N SER A 19 -2.66 12.07 26.70
CA SER A 19 -3.16 12.73 25.49
C SER A 19 -2.03 13.36 24.67
N LEU A 20 -1.06 14.02 25.31
CA LEU A 20 0.11 14.59 24.63
C LEU A 20 1.01 13.49 24.04
N TYR A 21 1.17 12.39 24.76
CA TYR A 21 1.99 11.26 24.31
C TYR A 21 1.38 10.59 23.07
N PHE A 22 0.11 10.22 23.12
CA PHE A 22 -0.57 9.52 22.02
C PHE A 22 -1.02 10.46 20.90
N GLY A 23 -1.43 11.68 21.22
CA GLY A 23 -1.96 12.65 20.27
C GLY A 23 -0.89 13.51 19.59
N SER A 24 0.32 13.63 20.15
CA SER A 24 1.34 14.52 19.60
C SER A 24 2.70 13.85 19.46
N TYR A 25 3.23 13.23 20.53
CA TYR A 25 4.58 12.66 20.49
C TYR A 25 4.71 11.44 19.57
N LEU A 26 3.82 10.44 19.69
CA LEU A 26 3.86 9.25 18.83
C LEU A 26 3.65 9.58 17.34
N PRO A 27 2.67 10.41 16.95
CA PRO A 27 2.50 10.82 15.55
C PRO A 27 3.71 11.57 15.00
N TRP A 28 4.29 12.49 15.78
CA TRP A 28 5.50 13.21 15.39
C TRP A 28 6.68 12.26 15.17
N LYS A 29 6.90 11.31 16.09
CA LYS A 29 7.96 10.31 15.95
C LYS A 29 7.74 9.40 14.74
N LYS A 30 6.50 8.99 14.47
CA LYS A 30 6.14 8.20 13.28
C LYS A 30 6.44 8.99 12.00
N ALA A 31 6.09 10.28 11.95
CA ALA A 31 6.40 11.15 10.81
C ALA A 31 7.92 11.30 10.57
N GLN A 32 8.71 11.46 11.64
CA GLN A 32 10.18 11.44 11.50
C GLN A 32 10.70 10.11 10.95
N ASN A 33 10.15 8.99 11.41
CA ASN A 33 10.50 7.69 10.88
C ASN A 33 10.13 7.54 9.40
N VAL A 34 9.01 8.12 8.94
CA VAL A 34 8.66 8.16 7.51
C VAL A 34 9.74 8.88 6.72
N ILE A 35 10.11 10.10 7.13
CA ILE A 35 11.14 10.90 6.45
C ILE A 35 12.49 10.17 6.40
N ASN A 36 12.89 9.55 7.52
CA ASN A 36 14.14 8.80 7.61
C ASN A 36 14.10 7.54 6.72
N ALA A 37 12.99 6.80 6.72
CA ALA A 37 12.80 5.62 5.87
C ALA A 37 12.82 6.00 4.38
N MET A 38 12.22 7.14 4.01
CA MET A 38 12.27 7.64 2.63
C MET A 38 13.70 7.94 2.19
N ARG A 39 14.42 8.75 2.97
CA ARG A 39 15.79 9.17 2.66
C ARG A 39 16.74 7.96 2.59
N ASN A 40 16.69 7.11 3.61
CA ASN A 40 17.59 5.96 3.72
C ASN A 40 17.20 4.84 2.75
N GLY A 41 15.91 4.66 2.49
CA GLY A 41 15.39 3.69 1.52
C GLY A 41 15.75 4.04 0.09
N GLN A 42 15.70 5.32 -0.29
CA GLN A 42 16.18 5.79 -1.59
C GLN A 42 17.70 5.61 -1.76
N ALA A 43 18.45 5.79 -0.68
CA ALA A 43 19.91 5.61 -0.69
C ALA A 43 20.34 4.14 -0.60
N ALA A 44 19.41 3.22 -0.29
CA ALA A 44 19.71 1.80 -0.10
C ALA A 44 20.21 1.18 -1.41
N ARG A 45 21.31 0.42 -1.32
CA ARG A 45 21.92 -0.30 -2.44
C ARG A 45 21.71 -1.82 -2.37
N SER A 46 21.02 -2.29 -1.35
CA SER A 46 20.67 -3.70 -1.16
C SER A 46 19.31 -3.83 -0.49
N LEU A 47 18.71 -5.01 -0.61
CA LEU A 47 17.43 -5.32 0.02
C LEU A 47 17.52 -5.25 1.55
N ASP A 48 18.61 -5.72 2.14
CA ASP A 48 18.81 -5.65 3.59
C ASP A 48 18.92 -4.21 4.08
N ALA A 49 19.65 -3.36 3.35
CA ALA A 49 19.73 -1.93 3.67
C ALA A 49 18.35 -1.27 3.55
N PHE A 50 17.55 -1.65 2.54
CA PHE A 50 16.19 -1.17 2.38
C PHE A 50 15.29 -1.59 3.55
N LYS A 51 15.30 -2.88 3.92
CA LYS A 51 14.54 -3.40 5.06
C LYS A 51 14.96 -2.71 6.37
N ALA A 52 16.26 -2.54 6.59
CA ALA A 52 16.80 -1.86 7.76
C ALA A 52 16.37 -0.38 7.80
N ALA A 53 16.31 0.30 6.66
CA ALA A 53 15.82 1.68 6.58
C ALA A 53 14.34 1.82 6.96
N TYR A 54 13.51 0.83 6.62
CA TYR A 54 12.08 0.83 6.91
C TYR A 54 11.71 0.24 8.27
N ALA A 55 12.56 -0.58 8.88
CA ALA A 55 12.27 -1.25 10.15
C ALA A 55 11.83 -0.28 11.29
N PRO A 56 12.48 0.88 11.52
CA PRO A 56 12.03 1.82 12.54
C PRO A 56 10.63 2.38 12.30
N LEU A 57 10.26 2.60 11.02
CA LEU A 57 8.94 3.06 10.63
C LEU A 57 7.89 1.97 10.90
N LEU A 58 8.14 0.76 10.40
CA LEU A 58 7.19 -0.35 10.47
C LEU A 58 7.01 -0.89 11.91
N ASN A 59 8.05 -0.82 12.74
CA ASN A 59 7.96 -1.25 14.14
C ASN A 59 7.43 -0.16 15.08
N SER A 60 7.28 1.09 14.62
CA SER A 60 6.82 2.17 15.49
C SER A 60 5.30 2.14 15.67
N ARG A 61 4.86 1.98 16.92
CA ARG A 61 3.45 2.07 17.30
C ARG A 61 3.00 3.52 17.35
N SER A 62 1.95 3.85 16.62
CA SER A 62 1.27 5.14 16.66
C SER A 62 -0.22 4.93 16.43
N PRO A 63 -1.12 5.67 17.10
CA PRO A 63 -2.56 5.58 16.84
C PRO A 63 -2.93 6.08 15.44
N VAL A 64 -2.06 6.84 14.78
CA VAL A 64 -2.25 7.41 13.44
C VAL A 64 -1.00 7.25 12.59
N GLY A 65 -1.17 7.27 11.27
CA GLY A 65 -0.06 7.27 10.30
C GLY A 65 0.45 5.89 9.88
N GLU A 66 -0.20 4.81 10.30
CA GLU A 66 0.10 3.47 9.76
C GLU A 66 -0.19 3.41 8.26
N ASP A 67 -1.29 4.04 7.82
CA ASP A 67 -1.67 3.98 6.43
C ASP A 67 -0.65 4.63 5.49
N GLU A 68 -0.08 5.76 5.93
CA GLU A 68 0.97 6.49 5.20
C GLU A 68 2.28 5.72 5.21
N ALA A 69 2.61 5.04 6.31
CA ALA A 69 3.79 4.19 6.40
C ALA A 69 3.75 3.05 5.35
N LEU A 70 2.61 2.37 5.24
CA LEU A 70 2.39 1.32 4.25
C LEU A 70 2.42 1.89 2.83
N LYS A 71 1.74 3.01 2.58
CA LYS A 71 1.75 3.67 1.27
C LYS A 71 3.17 4.05 0.84
N GLN A 72 3.98 4.55 1.77
CA GLN A 72 5.36 4.94 1.48
C GLN A 72 6.25 3.73 1.20
N LEU A 73 6.14 2.66 2.00
CA LEU A 73 6.82 1.39 1.77
C LEU A 73 6.50 0.83 0.38
N ILE A 74 5.21 0.78 0.04
CA ILE A 74 4.72 0.31 -1.25
C ILE A 74 5.28 1.16 -2.39
N THR A 75 5.12 2.48 -2.32
CA THR A 75 5.56 3.42 -3.36
C THR A 75 7.05 3.24 -3.67
N MET A 76 7.86 3.12 -2.62
CA MET A 76 9.31 2.95 -2.79
C MET A 76 9.69 1.57 -3.32
N SER A 77 8.89 0.55 -3.04
CA SER A 77 9.13 -0.79 -3.56
C SER A 77 8.78 -0.89 -5.05
N PHE A 78 7.81 -0.09 -5.53
CA PHE A 78 7.36 -0.14 -6.92
C PHE A 78 8.48 0.15 -7.93
N GLY A 79 9.39 1.09 -7.62
CA GLY A 79 10.53 1.39 -8.49
C GLY A 79 11.45 0.19 -8.68
N ALA A 80 11.76 -0.52 -7.60
CA ALA A 80 12.60 -1.72 -7.65
C ALA A 80 11.91 -2.90 -8.33
N VAL A 81 10.59 -3.09 -8.13
CA VAL A 81 9.81 -4.13 -8.82
C VAL A 81 9.62 -3.83 -10.31
N SER A 82 9.64 -2.56 -10.70
CA SER A 82 9.47 -2.16 -12.09
C SER A 82 10.76 -2.25 -12.91
N ASP A 83 11.93 -2.33 -12.27
CA ASP A 83 13.21 -2.42 -12.96
C ASP A 83 13.33 -3.78 -13.69
N PRO A 84 13.39 -3.79 -15.04
CA PRO A 84 13.51 -5.03 -15.81
C PRO A 84 14.84 -5.76 -15.57
N ASN A 85 15.85 -5.06 -15.04
CA ASN A 85 17.17 -5.62 -14.78
C ASN A 85 17.36 -6.10 -13.34
N ALA A 86 16.38 -5.87 -12.45
CA ALA A 86 16.47 -6.31 -11.07
C ALA A 86 16.48 -7.86 -11.00
N PRO A 87 17.36 -8.48 -10.20
CA PRO A 87 17.38 -9.93 -10.03
C PRO A 87 16.05 -10.44 -9.48
N LYS A 88 15.50 -11.49 -10.09
CA LYS A 88 14.17 -12.04 -9.74
C LYS A 88 14.05 -12.32 -8.24
N GLU A 89 15.08 -12.92 -7.65
CA GLU A 89 15.10 -13.33 -6.24
C GLU A 89 14.98 -12.11 -5.32
N VAL A 90 15.66 -11.01 -5.66
CA VAL A 90 15.60 -9.75 -4.92
C VAL A 90 14.20 -9.14 -5.00
N VAL A 91 13.60 -9.15 -6.19
CA VAL A 91 12.25 -8.61 -6.39
C VAL A 91 11.21 -9.45 -5.66
N GLU A 92 11.29 -10.79 -5.73
CA GLU A 92 10.40 -11.68 -4.99
C GLU A 92 10.50 -11.47 -3.49
N GLU A 93 11.71 -11.34 -2.96
CA GLU A 93 11.91 -11.13 -1.54
C GLU A 93 11.43 -9.75 -1.08
N LEU A 94 11.61 -8.72 -1.91
CA LEU A 94 11.02 -7.40 -1.68
C LEU A 94 9.48 -7.45 -1.67
N VAL A 95 8.87 -8.14 -2.63
CA VAL A 95 7.41 -8.29 -2.69
C VAL A 95 6.89 -9.06 -1.47
N LYS A 96 7.57 -10.14 -1.05
CA LYS A 96 7.24 -10.86 0.19
C LYS A 96 7.35 -9.96 1.42
N PHE A 97 8.40 -9.14 1.49
CA PHE A 97 8.57 -8.17 2.56
C PHE A 97 7.41 -7.17 2.60
N VAL A 98 7.06 -6.54 1.48
CA VAL A 98 5.92 -5.60 1.41
C VAL A 98 4.61 -6.30 1.77
N ALA A 99 4.34 -7.47 1.19
CA ALA A 99 3.14 -8.25 1.43
C ALA A 99 2.94 -8.57 2.91
N SER A 100 4.01 -8.88 3.65
CA SER A 100 3.94 -9.18 5.09
C SER A 100 3.35 -8.05 5.94
N TYR A 101 3.42 -6.80 5.48
CA TYR A 101 2.81 -5.64 6.15
C TYR A 101 1.48 -5.22 5.54
N VAL A 102 1.32 -5.37 4.22
CA VAL A 102 0.14 -4.86 3.51
C VAL A 102 -1.01 -5.85 3.50
N GLU A 103 -0.75 -7.16 3.35
CA GLU A 103 -1.81 -8.18 3.34
C GLU A 103 -2.64 -8.19 4.63
N PRO A 104 -2.06 -8.07 5.85
CA PRO A 104 -2.87 -7.96 7.07
C PRO A 104 -3.75 -6.69 7.08
N ALA A 105 -3.24 -5.57 6.57
CA ALA A 105 -4.00 -4.33 6.46
C ALA A 105 -5.16 -4.45 5.46
N VAL A 106 -4.94 -5.16 4.36
CA VAL A 106 -6.00 -5.54 3.39
C VAL A 106 -7.00 -6.50 4.06
N ALA A 107 -6.55 -7.55 4.73
CA ALA A 107 -7.45 -8.51 5.37
C ALA A 107 -8.35 -7.86 6.46
N LYS A 108 -7.85 -6.82 7.14
CA LYS A 108 -8.62 -6.06 8.13
C LYS A 108 -9.84 -5.34 7.53
N GLY A 109 -9.83 -5.04 6.23
CA GLY A 109 -10.98 -4.42 5.57
C GLY A 109 -11.24 -2.96 5.97
N SER A 110 -10.28 -2.28 6.62
CA SER A 110 -10.47 -0.97 7.22
C SER A 110 -9.22 -0.11 7.12
N GLY A 111 -9.37 1.20 6.94
CA GLY A 111 -8.28 2.17 6.80
C GLY A 111 -8.56 3.13 5.66
N ALA A 112 -8.06 4.36 5.75
CA ALA A 112 -8.21 5.35 4.68
C ALA A 112 -7.50 4.90 3.39
N GLY A 113 -6.42 4.13 3.52
CA GLY A 113 -5.66 3.56 2.39
C GLY A 113 -6.17 2.22 1.85
N PHE A 114 -7.24 1.65 2.42
CA PHE A 114 -7.63 0.25 2.18
C PHE A 114 -7.86 -0.11 0.69
N VAL A 115 -8.58 0.73 -0.05
CA VAL A 115 -8.80 0.54 -1.50
C VAL A 115 -7.51 0.77 -2.28
N GLN A 116 -6.66 1.68 -1.83
CA GLN A 116 -5.35 1.92 -2.45
C GLN A 116 -4.44 0.70 -2.32
N TYR A 117 -4.48 -0.03 -1.21
CA TYR A 117 -3.65 -1.23 -1.02
C TYR A 117 -3.97 -2.33 -2.01
N HIS A 118 -5.25 -2.55 -2.31
CA HIS A 118 -5.67 -3.46 -3.38
C HIS A 118 -5.02 -3.11 -4.71
N TYR A 119 -5.08 -1.82 -5.06
CA TYR A 119 -4.55 -1.38 -6.35
C TYR A 119 -3.04 -1.61 -6.39
N VAL A 120 -2.30 -1.10 -5.41
CA VAL A 120 -0.85 -1.11 -5.54
C VAL A 120 -0.25 -2.50 -5.31
N MET A 121 -0.80 -3.31 -4.40
CA MET A 121 -0.38 -4.72 -4.30
C MET A 121 -0.76 -5.51 -5.55
N GLY A 122 -1.93 -5.25 -6.12
CA GLY A 122 -2.33 -5.80 -7.41
C GLY A 122 -1.34 -5.45 -8.51
N SER A 123 -0.90 -4.19 -8.59
CA SER A 123 0.10 -3.75 -9.56
C SER A 123 1.48 -4.37 -9.33
N LEU A 124 1.92 -4.55 -8.08
CA LEU A 124 3.17 -5.24 -7.76
C LEU A 124 3.14 -6.70 -8.19
N TYR A 125 2.05 -7.43 -7.89
CA TYR A 125 1.90 -8.81 -8.35
C TYR A 125 1.73 -8.92 -9.87
N ALA A 126 1.00 -8.00 -10.50
CA ALA A 126 0.84 -7.95 -11.95
C ALA A 126 2.22 -7.82 -12.61
N ARG A 127 3.05 -6.90 -12.10
CA ARG A 127 4.40 -6.70 -12.62
C ARG A 127 5.25 -7.96 -12.48
N MET A 128 5.23 -8.60 -11.32
CA MET A 128 5.94 -9.88 -11.09
C MET A 128 5.48 -10.98 -12.04
N GLY A 129 4.16 -11.16 -12.14
CA GLY A 129 3.56 -12.19 -12.99
C GLY A 129 3.87 -11.98 -14.47
N LEU A 130 3.82 -10.73 -14.95
CA LEU A 130 4.12 -10.40 -16.34
C LEU A 130 5.62 -10.50 -16.66
N GLN A 131 6.48 -9.94 -15.80
CA GLN A 131 7.93 -9.92 -16.01
C GLN A 131 8.55 -11.32 -15.96
N HIS A 132 8.04 -12.18 -15.08
CA HIS A 132 8.58 -13.53 -14.87
C HIS A 132 7.70 -14.64 -15.44
N LYS A 133 6.61 -14.29 -16.14
CA LYS A 133 5.62 -15.24 -16.71
C LYS A 133 5.07 -16.21 -15.66
N ASP A 134 4.82 -15.70 -14.45
CA ASP A 134 4.34 -16.48 -13.32
C ASP A 134 2.84 -16.29 -13.14
N VAL A 135 2.09 -17.35 -13.47
CA VAL A 135 0.62 -17.38 -13.42
C VAL A 135 0.11 -17.16 -12.00
N ALA A 136 0.79 -17.66 -10.97
CA ALA A 136 0.33 -17.53 -9.59
C ALA A 136 0.34 -16.06 -9.13
N TYR A 137 1.31 -15.27 -9.59
CA TYR A 137 1.32 -13.83 -9.33
C TYR A 137 0.26 -13.08 -10.14
N LEU A 138 -0.02 -13.48 -11.38
CA LEU A 138 -1.12 -12.90 -12.17
C LEU A 138 -2.48 -13.14 -11.52
N GLU A 139 -2.73 -14.35 -11.00
CA GLU A 139 -3.97 -14.67 -10.28
C GLU A 139 -4.14 -13.83 -9.00
N LYS A 140 -3.06 -13.63 -8.25
CA LYS A 140 -3.09 -12.73 -7.07
C LYS A 140 -3.40 -11.29 -7.47
N ALA A 141 -2.82 -10.81 -8.55
CA ALA A 141 -3.08 -9.47 -9.08
C ALA A 141 -4.54 -9.31 -9.51
N GLU A 142 -5.05 -10.26 -10.29
CA GLU A 142 -6.44 -10.30 -10.76
C GLU A 142 -7.41 -10.25 -9.59
N ARG A 143 -7.18 -11.07 -8.56
CA ARG A 143 -8.00 -11.09 -7.36
C ARG A 143 -8.03 -9.72 -6.68
N LEU A 144 -6.87 -9.11 -6.45
CA LEU A 144 -6.81 -7.81 -5.78
C LEU A 144 -7.49 -6.70 -6.59
N PHE A 145 -7.37 -6.71 -7.91
CA PHE A 145 -8.08 -5.74 -8.74
C PHE A 145 -9.60 -5.96 -8.74
N LYS A 146 -10.06 -7.22 -8.78
CA LYS A 146 -11.48 -7.57 -8.66
C LYS A 146 -12.04 -7.18 -7.29
N ASP A 147 -11.36 -7.52 -6.21
CA ASP A 147 -11.72 -7.12 -4.85
C ASP A 147 -11.76 -5.58 -4.73
N GLY A 148 -10.80 -4.90 -5.36
CA GLY A 148 -10.78 -3.44 -5.50
C GLY A 148 -12.01 -2.86 -6.21
N LEU A 149 -12.48 -3.50 -7.28
CA LEU A 149 -13.71 -3.11 -7.98
C LEU A 149 -14.97 -3.36 -7.17
N VAL A 150 -15.00 -4.36 -6.29
CA VAL A 150 -16.12 -4.51 -5.33
C VAL A 150 -16.21 -3.29 -4.41
N LEU A 151 -15.06 -2.77 -3.98
CA LEU A 151 -14.97 -1.62 -3.07
C LEU A 151 -15.17 -0.28 -3.79
N SER A 152 -14.71 -0.17 -5.04
CA SER A 152 -14.80 1.04 -5.85
C SER A 152 -15.11 0.68 -7.31
N PRO A 153 -16.40 0.44 -7.63
CA PRO A 153 -16.82 -0.13 -8.91
C PRO A 153 -16.46 0.68 -10.15
N THR A 154 -16.27 1.99 -10.00
CA THR A 154 -15.97 2.89 -11.12
C THR A 154 -14.57 3.46 -11.00
N ARG A 155 -13.63 2.71 -10.42
CA ARG A 155 -12.25 3.19 -10.28
C ARG A 155 -11.41 2.73 -11.48
N PRO A 156 -10.92 3.64 -12.34
CA PRO A 156 -10.28 3.26 -13.60
C PRO A 156 -9.04 2.39 -13.40
N GLN A 157 -8.27 2.65 -12.33
CA GLN A 157 -7.00 1.99 -12.09
C GLN A 157 -7.13 0.45 -11.98
N PHE A 158 -8.25 -0.05 -11.44
CA PHE A 158 -8.48 -1.49 -11.35
C PHE A 158 -8.83 -2.11 -12.70
N TYR A 159 -9.64 -1.41 -13.52
CA TYR A 159 -9.93 -1.88 -14.88
C TYR A 159 -8.68 -1.90 -15.75
N TYR A 160 -7.83 -0.86 -15.67
CA TYR A 160 -6.57 -0.86 -16.40
C TYR A 160 -5.63 -1.98 -15.94
N GLY A 161 -5.54 -2.22 -14.62
CA GLY A 161 -4.78 -3.34 -14.09
C GLY A 161 -5.28 -4.70 -14.62
N LEU A 162 -6.60 -4.93 -14.64
CA LEU A 162 -7.20 -6.14 -15.21
C LEU A 162 -6.96 -6.26 -16.72
N PHE A 163 -7.11 -5.16 -17.46
CA PHE A 163 -6.86 -5.13 -18.89
C PHE A 163 -5.40 -5.52 -19.20
N ASP A 164 -4.44 -4.92 -18.50
CA ASP A 164 -3.02 -5.17 -18.71
C ASP A 164 -2.66 -6.64 -18.45
N ILE A 165 -3.11 -7.22 -17.34
CA ILE A 165 -2.82 -8.62 -17.02
C ILE A 165 -3.48 -9.59 -18.01
N TYR A 166 -4.69 -9.29 -18.49
CA TYR A 166 -5.38 -10.18 -19.43
C TYR A 166 -4.78 -10.08 -20.83
N ASN A 167 -4.51 -8.86 -21.31
CA ASN A 167 -3.95 -8.61 -22.62
C ASN A 167 -2.53 -9.21 -22.73
N GLN A 168 -1.66 -8.90 -21.77
CA GLN A 168 -0.28 -9.38 -21.77
C GLN A 168 -0.15 -10.84 -21.32
N GLY A 169 -1.08 -11.33 -20.49
CA GLY A 169 -1.16 -12.71 -20.04
C GLY A 169 -1.80 -13.68 -21.04
N GLY A 170 -2.19 -13.21 -22.23
CA GLY A 170 -2.76 -14.05 -23.30
C GLY A 170 -4.24 -14.39 -23.16
N ARG A 171 -4.97 -13.73 -22.24
CA ARG A 171 -6.41 -13.91 -22.01
C ARG A 171 -7.24 -12.90 -22.80
N GLN A 172 -7.14 -12.97 -24.13
CA GLN A 172 -7.71 -11.98 -25.05
C GLN A 172 -9.21 -11.72 -24.83
N LYS A 173 -10.01 -12.77 -24.65
CA LYS A 173 -11.47 -12.64 -24.43
C LYS A 173 -11.79 -11.85 -23.16
N ASP A 174 -11.03 -12.06 -22.09
CA ASP A 174 -11.24 -11.33 -20.84
C ASP A 174 -10.78 -9.87 -20.98
N ALA A 175 -9.69 -9.64 -21.73
CA ALA A 175 -9.23 -8.28 -22.05
C ALA A 175 -10.29 -7.49 -22.83
N GLU A 176 -10.96 -8.12 -23.80
CA GLU A 176 -12.07 -7.50 -24.57
C GLU A 176 -13.25 -7.11 -23.67
N VAL A 177 -13.65 -7.99 -22.75
CA VAL A 177 -14.72 -7.69 -21.77
C VAL A 177 -14.35 -6.49 -20.90
N ILE A 178 -13.11 -6.43 -20.41
CA ILE A 178 -12.63 -5.31 -19.61
C ILE A 178 -12.54 -4.02 -20.45
N ALA A 179 -12.07 -4.10 -21.69
CA ALA A 179 -12.00 -2.95 -22.59
C ALA A 179 -13.39 -2.34 -22.84
N GLN A 180 -14.40 -3.17 -23.05
CA GLN A 180 -15.79 -2.71 -23.17
C GLN A 180 -16.26 -2.00 -21.90
N LYS A 181 -15.93 -2.52 -20.72
CA LYS A 181 -16.24 -1.86 -19.44
C LYS A 181 -15.53 -0.52 -19.29
N ILE A 182 -14.28 -0.41 -19.72
CA ILE A 182 -13.55 0.86 -19.71
C ILE A 182 -14.25 1.87 -20.63
N LEU A 183 -14.66 1.47 -21.84
CA LEU A 183 -15.39 2.34 -22.78
C LEU A 183 -16.78 2.73 -22.27
N GLU A 184 -17.46 1.85 -21.54
CA GLU A 184 -18.76 2.13 -20.90
C GLU A 184 -18.64 3.24 -19.84
N TYR A 185 -17.63 3.17 -18.97
CA TYR A 185 -17.44 4.16 -17.91
C TYR A 185 -16.72 5.43 -18.36
N TRP A 186 -15.79 5.32 -19.32
CA TRP A 186 -14.95 6.42 -19.80
C TRP A 186 -14.97 6.54 -21.34
N PRO A 187 -16.12 6.85 -21.95
CA PRO A 187 -16.28 6.87 -23.41
C PRO A 187 -15.40 7.92 -24.12
N LYS A 188 -14.93 8.95 -23.39
CA LYS A 188 -14.08 10.03 -23.92
C LYS A 188 -12.59 9.89 -23.54
N GLY A 189 -12.22 8.83 -22.81
CA GLY A 189 -10.86 8.65 -22.29
C GLY A 189 -9.82 8.21 -23.31
N PHE A 190 -10.23 7.90 -24.54
CA PHE A 190 -9.37 7.39 -25.63
C PHE A 190 -9.18 8.39 -26.78
N ASP A 191 -9.53 9.67 -26.60
CA ASP A 191 -9.03 10.73 -27.49
C ASP A 191 -7.55 10.95 -27.20
N ILE A 192 -6.70 10.05 -27.70
CA ILE A 192 -5.25 10.18 -27.69
C ILE A 192 -4.91 11.18 -28.81
N GLN A 193 -4.47 12.38 -28.43
CA GLN A 193 -3.73 13.29 -29.32
C GLN A 193 -2.31 12.75 -29.55
#